data_AF-A0A9Q0G2U8-F1
#
_entry.id   AF-A0A9Q0G2U8-F1
#
_cell.length_a   1.000
_cell.length_b   1.000
_cell.length_c   1.000
_cell.angle_alpha   90.00
_cell.angle_beta   90.00
_cell.angle_gamma   90.00
#
_symmetry.space_group_name_H-M   'P 1'
#
loop_
_entity.id
_entity.type
_entity.pdbx_description
1 polymer ?
#
loop_
_entity_poly.entity_id
_entity_poly.type
_entity_poly.pdbx_seq_one_letter_code
_entity_poly.pdbx_strand_id
1 'polypeptide(L)'
;MRTKRRDDLYISLDMMKSPVRLCTGVTYDHSSIQRWPDDGNNTCPATMQVLHTKDLVPSRNLQRLIQIWSDSATDCRRDASTATALYALSPL
;
A
#
# COMPACT_ATOMS: atom_id res chain seq x y z
N MET A 1 20.45 2.73 -17.14
CA MET A 1 19.36 1.85 -16.65
C MET A 1 19.40 1.89 -15.12
N ARG A 2 18.50 2.63 -14.48
CA ARG A 2 18.44 2.69 -13.01
C ARG A 2 17.90 1.36 -12.51
N THR A 3 18.77 0.50 -11.98
CA THR A 3 18.38 -0.66 -11.21
C THR A 3 17.59 -0.15 -10.00
N LYS A 4 16.28 -0.41 -10.01
CA LYS A 4 15.37 -0.10 -8.91
C LYS A 4 16.02 -0.67 -7.64
N ARG A 5 16.40 0.20 -6.69
CA ARG A 5 17.16 -0.24 -5.52
C ARG A 5 16.27 -1.17 -4.70
N ARG A 6 16.87 -2.09 -3.91
CA ARG A 6 16.15 -3.03 -3.02
C ARG A 6 15.09 -2.33 -2.15
N ASP A 7 15.27 -1.05 -1.92
CA ASP A 7 14.47 -0.18 -1.07
C ASP A 7 13.23 0.40 -1.79
N ASP A 8 13.22 0.43 -3.13
CA ASP A 8 12.15 1.04 -3.95
C ASP A 8 10.97 0.09 -4.21
N LEU A 9 11.08 -1.19 -3.85
CA LEU A 9 9.98 -2.16 -3.97
C LEU A 9 9.32 -2.48 -2.63
N TYR A 10 10.06 -2.29 -1.52
CA TYR A 10 9.51 -2.52 -0.20
C TYR A 10 8.68 -1.31 0.18
N ILE A 11 7.44 -1.30 -0.30
CA ILE A 11 6.36 -0.55 0.32
C ILE A 11 6.75 0.93 0.40
N SER A 12 6.52 1.69 -0.67
CA SER A 12 6.23 3.10 -0.45
C SER A 12 5.17 3.13 0.67
N LEU A 13 5.52 3.63 1.86
CA LEU A 13 4.59 3.78 2.99
C LEU A 13 3.42 4.71 2.61
N ASP A 14 3.51 5.36 1.45
CA ASP A 14 2.38 5.86 0.67
C ASP A 14 1.45 4.70 0.27
N MET A 15 0.47 4.42 1.13
CA MET A 15 -0.68 3.52 0.94
C MET A 15 -0.63 2.61 -0.30
N MET A 16 -0.33 1.33 -0.10
CA MET A 16 -0.56 0.30 -1.13
C MET A 16 -1.99 0.39 -1.66
N LYS A 17 -2.15 0.55 -2.97
CA LYS A 17 -3.48 0.63 -3.62
C LYS A 17 -4.01 -0.77 -3.93
N SER A 18 -3.14 -1.67 -4.34
CA SER A 18 -3.50 -3.04 -4.71
C SER A 18 -2.48 -4.03 -4.15
N PRO A 19 -2.63 -4.47 -2.88
CA PRO A 19 -1.68 -5.37 -2.26
C PRO A 19 -1.75 -6.77 -2.87
N VAL A 20 -0.63 -7.27 -3.37
CA VAL A 20 -0.45 -8.64 -3.87
C VAL A 20 0.68 -9.34 -3.13
N ARG A 21 0.53 -10.64 -2.92
CA ARG A 21 1.49 -11.48 -2.18
C ARG A 21 2.17 -12.43 -3.15
N LEU A 22 3.49 -12.55 -3.00
CA LEU A 22 4.28 -13.59 -3.66
C LEU A 22 4.21 -14.91 -2.89
N CYS A 23 4.63 -16.00 -3.53
CA CYS A 23 4.79 -17.32 -2.88
C CYS A 23 5.74 -17.27 -1.66
N THR A 24 6.62 -16.27 -1.58
CA THR A 24 7.51 -16.03 -0.43
C THR A 24 6.82 -15.42 0.79
N GLY A 25 5.53 -15.05 0.69
CA GLY A 25 4.77 -14.45 1.78
C GLY A 25 4.91 -12.93 1.88
N VAL A 26 5.82 -12.32 1.12
CA VAL A 26 6.01 -10.86 1.10
C VAL A 26 4.90 -10.21 0.28
N THR A 27 4.39 -9.07 0.78
CA THR A 27 3.34 -8.30 0.10
C THR A 27 3.92 -7.06 -0.55
N TYR A 28 3.49 -6.79 -1.78
CA TYR A 28 3.91 -5.67 -2.62
C TYR A 28 2.69 -4.96 -3.19
N ASP A 29 2.86 -3.72 -3.65
CA ASP A 29 1.87 -3.12 -4.56
C ASP A 29 1.96 -3.79 -5.93
N HIS A 30 0.82 -4.12 -6.53
CA HIS A 30 0.72 -4.76 -7.84
C HIS A 30 1.58 -4.04 -8.89
N SER A 31 1.49 -2.71 -8.96
CA SER A 31 2.21 -1.89 -9.96
C SER A 31 3.72 -1.98 -9.80
N SER A 32 4.18 -2.17 -8.56
CA SER A 32 5.60 -2.22 -8.21
C SER A 32 6.23 -3.57 -8.53
N ILE A 33 5.50 -4.67 -8.27
CA ILE A 33 5.99 -6.02 -8.48
C ILE A 33 5.71 -6.56 -9.88
N GLN A 34 4.69 -6.07 -10.60
CA GLN A 34 4.33 -6.56 -11.93
C GLN A 34 5.50 -6.47 -12.93
N ARG A 35 6.26 -5.37 -12.91
CA ARG A 35 7.40 -5.17 -13.82
C ARG A 35 8.58 -6.11 -13.54
N TRP A 36 8.67 -6.65 -12.32
CA TRP A 36 9.79 -7.47 -11.91
C TRP A 36 9.90 -8.82 -12.66
N PRO A 37 8.85 -9.65 -12.74
CA PRO A 37 8.86 -10.86 -13.55
C PRO A 37 8.87 -10.58 -15.06
N ASP A 38 8.34 -9.43 -15.50
CA ASP A 38 8.36 -8.96 -16.90
C ASP A 38 9.79 -8.65 -17.36
N ASP A 39 10.61 -8.06 -16.48
CA ASP A 39 12.05 -7.81 -16.70
C ASP A 39 12.91 -9.10 -16.67
N GLY A 40 12.28 -10.28 -16.55
CA GLY A 40 12.96 -11.58 -16.53
C GLY A 40 13.49 -12.00 -15.17
N ASN A 41 13.23 -11.23 -14.10
CA ASN A 41 13.67 -11.61 -12.77
C ASN A 41 12.86 -12.80 -12.23
N ASN A 42 13.54 -13.71 -11.55
CA ASN A 42 12.95 -14.93 -10.96
C ASN A 42 13.23 -15.04 -9.46
N THR A 43 13.63 -13.96 -8.80
CA THR A 43 13.91 -13.92 -7.37
C THR A 43 12.96 -12.98 -6.66
N CYS A 44 12.76 -13.19 -5.36
CA CYS A 44 12.02 -12.27 -4.52
C CYS A 44 12.87 -11.02 -4.27
N PRO A 45 12.38 -9.80 -4.56
CA PRO A 45 13.15 -8.57 -4.38
C PRO A 45 13.59 -8.32 -2.93
N ALA A 46 12.82 -8.78 -1.94
CA ALA A 46 13.11 -8.56 -0.52
C ALA A 46 13.94 -9.70 0.09
N THR A 47 13.58 -10.95 -0.19
CA THR A 47 14.22 -12.12 0.44
C THR A 47 15.35 -12.72 -0.40
N MET A 48 15.52 -12.27 -1.65
CA MET A 48 16.46 -12.82 -2.63
C MET A 48 16.27 -14.33 -2.92
N GLN A 49 15.16 -14.92 -2.46
CA GLN A 49 14.84 -16.32 -2.72
C GLN A 49 14.31 -16.51 -4.13
N VAL A 50 14.62 -17.63 -4.76
CA VAL A 50 14.08 -17.97 -6.08
C VAL A 50 12.56 -18.17 -5.98
N LEU A 51 11.82 -17.50 -6.86
CA LEU A 51 10.38 -17.63 -7.01
C LEU A 51 10.11 -18.91 -7.81
N HIS A 52 9.57 -19.93 -7.14
CA HIS A 52 9.09 -21.15 -7.80
C HIS A 52 7.89 -20.87 -8.72
N THR A 53 7.13 -19.83 -8.41
CA THR A 53 5.98 -19.41 -9.19
C THR A 53 5.91 -17.89 -9.22
N LYS A 54 5.54 -17.33 -10.38
CA LYS A 54 5.40 -15.88 -10.59
C LYS A 54 3.98 -15.37 -10.27
N ASP A 55 3.18 -16.19 -9.59
CA ASP A 55 1.78 -15.87 -9.29
C ASP A 55 1.70 -14.74 -8.26
N LEU A 56 0.98 -13.69 -8.64
CA LEU A 56 0.65 -12.57 -7.78
C LEU A 56 -0.72 -12.82 -7.16
N VAL A 57 -0.75 -13.19 -5.88
CA VAL A 57 -2.00 -13.50 -5.19
C VAL A 57 -2.56 -12.24 -4.53
N PRO A 58 -3.75 -11.74 -4.88
CA PRO A 58 -4.32 -10.54 -4.25
C PRO A 58 -4.60 -10.76 -2.75
N SER A 59 -4.17 -9.82 -1.90
CA SER A 59 -4.37 -9.87 -0.46
C SER A 59 -5.59 -9.06 -0.03
N ARG A 60 -6.77 -9.67 -0.11
CA ARG A 60 -8.04 -9.01 0.26
C ARG A 60 -8.10 -8.61 1.74
N ASN A 61 -7.46 -9.37 2.63
CA ASN A 61 -7.37 -9.03 4.06
C ASN A 61 -6.59 -7.73 4.28
N LEU A 62 -5.42 -7.58 3.63
CA LEU A 62 -4.64 -6.35 3.77
C LEU A 62 -5.35 -5.17 3.11
N GLN A 63 -5.99 -5.39 1.96
CA GLN A 63 -6.79 -4.36 1.30
C GLN A 63 -7.92 -3.83 2.21
N ARG A 64 -8.63 -4.73 2.91
CA ARG A 64 -9.65 -4.35 3.90
C ARG A 64 -9.06 -3.57 5.07
N LEU A 65 -7.94 -4.02 5.64
CA LEU A 65 -7.29 -3.34 6.76
C LEU A 65 -6.84 -1.93 6.38
N ILE A 66 -6.22 -1.77 5.21
CA ILE A 66 -5.83 -0.47 4.66
C ILE A 66 -7.07 0.42 4.51
N GLN A 67 -8.16 -0.11 3.95
CA GLN A 67 -9.39 0.63 3.75
C GLN A 67 -10.03 1.10 5.08
N ILE A 68 -10.10 0.22 6.08
CA ILE A 68 -10.62 0.56 7.42
C ILE A 68 -9.79 1.67 8.06
N TRP A 69 -8.47 1.54 8.03
CA TRP A 69 -7.57 2.57 8.57
C TRP A 69 -7.72 3.91 7.85
N SER A 70 -7.81 3.86 6.52
CA SER A 70 -7.98 5.07 5.69
C SER A 70 -9.30 5.78 6.03
N ASP A 71 -10.39 5.02 6.17
CA ASP A 71 -11.70 5.56 6.49
C ASP A 71 -11.72 6.19 7.90
N SER A 72 -11.17 5.50 8.92
CA SER A 72 -11.06 6.04 10.29
C SER A 72 -10.23 7.32 10.35
N ALA A 73 -9.19 7.46 9.52
CA ALA A 73 -8.36 8.66 9.47
C ALA A 73 -9.09 9.87 8.85
N THR A 74 -10.14 9.63 8.06
CA THR A 74 -11.00 10.70 7.51
C THR A 74 -12.07 11.17 8.48
N ASP A 75 -12.41 10.36 9.49
CA ASP A 75 -13.45 10.68 10.47
C ASP A 75 -12.95 11.75 11.46
N CYS A 76 -11.73 11.58 11.99
CA CYS A 76 -11.08 12.55 12.89
C CYS A 76 -10.86 13.94 12.24
N ARG A 77 -10.91 14.03 10.90
CA ARG A 77 -10.73 15.28 10.16
C ARG A 77 -12.05 16.05 9.94
N ARG A 78 -13.20 15.38 10.02
CA ARG A 78 -14.52 15.99 9.82
C ARG A 78 -15.02 16.72 11.06
N ASP A 79 -14.66 16.24 12.25
CA ASP A 79 -15.03 16.89 13.52
C ASP A 79 -14.34 18.24 13.75
N ALA A 80 -13.18 18.47 13.10
CA ALA A 80 -12.49 19.76 13.17
C ALA A 80 -13.19 20.88 12.37
N SER A 81 -14.03 20.55 11.38
CA SER A 81 -14.68 21.54 10.52
C SER A 81 -16.06 21.98 11.03
N THR A 82 -16.78 21.12 11.75
CA THR A 82 -18.08 21.43 12.37
C THR A 82 -17.94 22.25 13.65
N ALA A 83 -16.85 22.03 14.38
CA ALA A 83 -16.37 22.86 15.47
C ALA A 83 -16.40 24.36 15.11
N THR A 84 -15.64 24.78 14.09
CA THR A 84 -15.48 26.20 13.72
C THR A 84 -16.79 26.90 13.35
N ALA A 85 -17.76 26.19 12.79
CA ALA A 85 -19.04 26.77 12.40
C ALA A 85 -19.95 27.11 13.60
N LEU A 86 -19.90 26.32 14.68
CA LEU A 86 -20.72 26.54 15.88
C LEU A 86 -20.23 27.72 16.73
N TYR A 87 -18.93 28.04 16.68
CA TYR A 87 -18.36 29.16 17.43
C TYR A 87 -18.57 30.52 16.73
N ALA A 88 -18.93 30.52 15.45
CA ALA A 88 -19.05 31.74 14.63
C ALA A 88 -20.46 32.36 14.63
N LEU A 89 -21.43 31.75 15.29
CA LEU A 89 -22.84 32.18 15.29
C LEU A 89 -23.35 32.75 16.63
N SER A 90 -22.46 33.08 17.57
CA SER A 90 -22.84 33.78 18.81
C SER A 90 -22.54 35.28 18.68
N PRO A 91 -23.55 36.16 18.54
CA PRO A 91 -23.35 37.60 18.67
C PRO A 91 -23.17 37.95 20.16
N LEU A 92 -22.18 38.80 20.44
CA LEU A 92 -22.00 39.52 21.72
C LEU A 92 -23.19 40.42 22.03
#